data_AF-A0A937YCH9-F1
#
_entry.id   AF-A0A937YCH9-F1
#
_cell.length_a   1.000
_cell.length_b   1.000
_cell.length_c   1.000
_cell.angle_alpha   90.00
_cell.angle_beta   90.00
_cell.angle_gamma   90.00
#
_symmetry.space_group_name_H-M   'P 1'
#
loop_
_entity.id
_entity.type
_entity.pdbx_description
1 polymer ?
#
loop_
_entity_poly.entity_id
_entity_poly.type
_entity_poly.pdbx_seq_one_letter_code
_entity_poly.pdbx_strand_id
1 'polypeptide(L)'
;MTMNLASEQCAGSAECGGPACVLRADGLRSVRAICGALFAVALAACGGGGGGGGGPTTSTAYFEGSVSGLTTSNAAGLEGGGIVLKGNDGQTYPLANTSSSLQLSVSGAGGVATLAVERHPVNQICTLNTSTTALGSRGAAALSCVFTPVNDTGLSQCMPGVDCALQDAGAGRSALAARLGKVNPNSPGGFDYTRICNNGKAEGSSGCSLAAGAQPGPAQTDWGCTRDNVTGLVWLATDFDGRYQQQDVNALMTTFSACGKGGWRIPSVDQLHSLISSAGEKVNNTDTVAANLTWLPMLNFSRRNSRPDEVPQSAERPEASGYWTSSLAGSPVGVEAWSVLFEGGGRVQPVASTFKLRIAPVSTADLADRFADSYHRSARWSADLAAGTLLDRRSGLMWQICSIGKTFNAGAGQCQGQGTDRSFRDALTDSSAVNQDATRNRGYTDWRLPNRAELASLVDCLRWRPSEAGSVNEARPAGCTEPDLQRLVALDAPASSYWSSSWLPPTPAQGGTGEAFTVEFSNGMVGLEPDLNIQLRVRLVRSAR
;
A
#
# COMPACT_ATOMS: atom_id res chain seq x y z
N MET A 1 23.40 -49.30 36.71
CA MET A 1 23.00 -48.86 38.05
C MET A 1 21.61 -48.25 37.93
N THR A 2 20.65 -48.90 38.57
CA THR A 2 19.25 -48.54 38.90
C THR A 2 18.68 -47.15 38.60
N MET A 3 17.44 -47.19 38.08
CA MET A 3 16.33 -46.23 38.11
C MET A 3 16.12 -45.53 39.48
N ASN A 4 15.53 -44.31 39.53
CA ASN A 4 14.10 -44.11 39.83
C ASN A 4 13.64 -42.64 39.97
N LEU A 5 12.35 -42.47 39.61
CA LEU A 5 11.41 -41.37 39.90
C LEU A 5 10.93 -41.37 41.37
N ALA A 6 10.40 -40.24 41.87
CA ALA A 6 9.33 -40.09 42.89
C ALA A 6 9.21 -38.60 43.32
N SER A 7 8.08 -37.89 43.13
CA SER A 7 6.79 -37.86 43.87
C SER A 7 6.83 -36.93 45.11
N GLU A 8 5.95 -35.92 45.19
CA GLU A 8 4.72 -35.87 46.02
C GLU A 8 4.88 -34.96 47.25
N GLN A 9 4.01 -33.95 47.44
CA GLN A 9 3.02 -33.86 48.55
C GLN A 9 2.49 -32.43 48.83
N CYS A 10 1.18 -32.41 49.11
CA CYS A 10 0.37 -31.31 49.63
C CYS A 10 0.38 -31.24 51.17
N ALA A 11 0.21 -30.04 51.73
CA ALA A 11 -0.43 -29.71 53.02
C ALA A 11 -0.68 -28.17 53.01
N GLY A 12 -1.77 -27.54 53.46
CA GLY A 12 -2.89 -27.90 54.31
C GLY A 12 -2.92 -27.00 55.56
N SER A 13 -3.77 -25.97 55.62
CA SER A 13 -4.27 -25.37 56.88
C SER A 13 -5.44 -24.39 56.65
N ALA A 14 -6.47 -24.49 57.49
CA ALA A 14 -7.73 -23.75 57.48
C ALA A 14 -7.79 -22.71 58.62
N GLU A 15 -8.66 -21.69 58.50
CA GLU A 15 -9.29 -21.00 59.64
C GLU A 15 -10.61 -20.31 59.21
N CYS A 16 -11.62 -20.37 60.09
CA CYS A 16 -13.00 -19.89 59.89
C CYS A 16 -13.36 -18.79 60.90
N GLY A 17 -14.31 -17.91 60.53
CA GLY A 17 -15.10 -17.06 61.45
C GLY A 17 -16.32 -16.44 60.75
N GLY A 18 -17.55 -16.78 61.18
CA GLY A 18 -18.84 -16.31 60.62
C GLY A 18 -19.37 -14.99 61.25
N PRO A 19 -20.69 -14.70 61.31
CA PRO A 19 -21.87 -15.47 60.85
C PRO A 19 -23.01 -14.67 60.13
N ALA A 20 -23.90 -15.36 59.39
CA ALA A 20 -25.36 -15.10 59.35
C ALA A 20 -26.13 -16.20 58.57
N CYS A 21 -27.14 -16.79 59.22
CA CYS A 21 -28.07 -17.83 58.74
C CYS A 21 -29.16 -17.31 57.77
N VAL A 22 -29.67 -18.15 56.85
CA VAL A 22 -31.11 -18.54 56.68
C VAL A 22 -31.21 -19.91 55.94
N LEU A 23 -32.08 -20.81 56.45
CA LEU A 23 -32.47 -22.17 55.99
C LEU A 23 -33.56 -22.12 54.87
N ARG A 24 -33.73 -23.09 53.95
CA ARG A 24 -34.42 -24.41 54.06
C ARG A 24 -34.39 -25.12 52.66
N ALA A 25 -34.04 -26.42 52.53
CA ALA A 25 -34.86 -27.66 52.59
C ALA A 25 -35.80 -27.86 51.37
N ASP A 26 -35.99 -28.99 50.69
CA ASP A 26 -35.68 -30.42 50.82
C ASP A 26 -36.04 -31.13 49.50
N GLY A 27 -35.54 -32.36 49.23
CA GLY A 27 -36.21 -33.23 48.23
C GLY A 27 -35.43 -34.41 47.63
N LEU A 28 -35.11 -35.42 48.44
CA LEU A 28 -34.62 -36.75 48.03
C LEU A 28 -35.59 -37.51 47.09
N ARG A 29 -35.05 -38.34 46.19
CA ARG A 29 -35.17 -39.82 46.27
C ARG A 29 -34.36 -40.58 45.20
N SER A 30 -33.75 -41.65 45.69
CA SER A 30 -32.90 -42.63 45.00
C SER A 30 -33.68 -43.95 44.87
N VAL A 31 -33.55 -44.69 43.76
CA VAL A 31 -33.78 -46.16 43.70
C VAL A 31 -32.84 -46.81 42.69
N ARG A 32 -32.33 -47.97 43.09
CA ARG A 32 -31.21 -48.79 42.59
C ARG A 32 -31.47 -49.56 41.28
N ALA A 33 -30.38 -49.72 40.52
CA ALA A 33 -29.80 -50.90 39.86
C ALA A 33 -30.68 -52.10 39.42
N ILE A 34 -30.41 -52.64 38.22
CA ILE A 34 -30.11 -54.07 37.94
C ILE A 34 -29.42 -54.23 36.57
N CYS A 35 -28.50 -55.19 36.56
CA CYS A 35 -27.61 -55.83 35.57
C CYS A 35 -27.97 -55.89 34.08
N GLY A 36 -26.94 -56.05 33.23
CA GLY A 36 -27.01 -56.98 32.09
C GLY A 36 -26.24 -56.65 30.80
N ALA A 37 -24.93 -56.92 30.80
CA ALA A 37 -24.10 -57.49 29.72
C ALA A 37 -24.45 -57.34 28.21
N LEU A 38 -23.48 -56.78 27.48
CA LEU A 38 -22.78 -57.30 26.28
C LEU A 38 -23.46 -57.41 24.88
N PHE A 39 -22.70 -56.86 23.92
CA PHE A 39 -22.39 -57.33 22.54
C PHE A 39 -23.08 -56.72 21.30
N ALA A 40 -22.17 -56.25 20.42
CA ALA A 40 -22.13 -56.25 18.95
C ALA A 40 -23.00 -55.32 18.09
N VAL A 41 -22.24 -54.52 17.33
CA VAL A 41 -22.49 -53.89 16.03
C VAL A 41 -22.98 -54.89 14.98
N ALA A 42 -24.02 -54.54 14.20
CA ALA A 42 -24.11 -54.83 12.77
C ALA A 42 -25.17 -53.97 12.03
N LEU A 43 -24.73 -53.49 10.88
CA LEU A 43 -25.33 -52.85 9.70
C LEU A 43 -26.86 -52.78 9.48
N ALA A 44 -27.27 -51.58 9.05
CA ALA A 44 -28.10 -51.20 7.90
C ALA A 44 -29.39 -51.99 7.56
N ALA A 45 -30.52 -51.27 7.60
CA ALA A 45 -31.68 -51.56 6.78
C ALA A 45 -32.40 -50.26 6.36
N CYS A 46 -32.81 -50.24 5.10
CA CYS A 46 -33.56 -49.22 4.40
C CYS A 46 -35.02 -49.13 4.88
N GLY A 47 -35.60 -47.93 4.83
CA GLY A 47 -37.01 -47.63 5.08
C GLY A 47 -37.08 -46.25 5.73
N GLY A 48 -37.68 -45.21 5.18
CA GLY A 48 -38.89 -45.12 4.36
C GLY A 48 -39.58 -43.82 4.83
N GLY A 49 -40.08 -43.03 3.89
CA GLY A 49 -40.54 -41.65 4.07
C GLY A 49 -41.24 -41.27 5.38
N GLY A 50 -40.80 -40.15 5.95
CA GLY A 50 -41.53 -39.37 6.93
C GLY A 50 -41.35 -37.91 6.58
N GLY A 51 -42.36 -37.31 5.96
CA GLY A 51 -42.41 -35.88 5.67
C GLY A 51 -42.38 -35.08 6.97
N GLY A 52 -41.21 -34.52 7.28
CA GLY A 52 -41.06 -33.44 8.23
C GLY A 52 -40.62 -32.22 7.43
N GLY A 53 -41.34 -31.10 7.57
CA GLY A 53 -40.91 -29.81 7.07
C GLY A 53 -39.58 -29.43 7.72
N GLY A 54 -38.49 -29.88 7.12
CA GLY A 54 -37.16 -29.42 7.42
C GLY A 54 -37.09 -27.98 6.96
N GLY A 55 -37.33 -27.04 7.88
CA GLY A 55 -36.73 -25.72 7.75
C GLY A 55 -35.25 -25.91 7.39
N PRO A 56 -34.66 -25.04 6.56
CA PRO A 56 -33.33 -25.26 6.00
C PRO A 56 -32.36 -25.67 7.12
N THR A 57 -31.90 -26.92 7.11
CA THR A 57 -30.95 -27.41 8.12
C THR A 57 -29.68 -26.60 7.98
N THR A 58 -29.45 -25.71 8.93
CA THR A 58 -28.25 -24.88 9.00
C THR A 58 -27.07 -25.80 9.26
N SER A 59 -26.14 -25.83 8.32
CA SER A 59 -24.89 -26.58 8.44
C SER A 59 -23.76 -25.59 8.66
N THR A 60 -22.69 -26.04 9.32
CA THR A 60 -21.55 -25.20 9.69
C THR A 60 -20.29 -25.71 9.00
N ALA A 61 -19.55 -24.82 8.37
CA ALA A 61 -18.18 -25.08 7.91
C ALA A 61 -17.17 -24.54 8.93
N TYR A 62 -16.05 -25.23 9.08
CA TYR A 62 -14.95 -24.80 9.93
C TYR A 62 -13.75 -24.43 9.07
N PHE A 63 -13.27 -23.20 9.22
CA PHE A 63 -12.07 -22.69 8.57
C PHE A 63 -10.90 -22.73 9.54
N GLU A 64 -9.84 -23.45 9.17
CA GLU A 64 -8.63 -23.60 9.96
C GLU A 64 -7.40 -23.22 9.11
N GLY A 65 -6.44 -22.49 9.68
CA GLY A 65 -5.19 -22.23 8.97
C GLY A 65 -4.31 -21.16 9.60
N SER A 66 -3.40 -20.60 8.81
CA SER A 66 -2.38 -19.66 9.29
C SER A 66 -2.76 -18.20 9.04
N VAL A 67 -2.37 -17.35 9.98
CA VAL A 67 -2.36 -15.89 9.81
C VAL A 67 -0.90 -15.44 9.78
N SER A 68 -0.53 -14.67 8.76
CA SER A 68 0.84 -14.19 8.55
C SER A 68 0.86 -12.70 8.24
N GLY A 69 1.89 -12.00 8.73
CA GLY A 69 2.12 -10.58 8.46
C GLY A 69 1.13 -9.60 9.10
N LEU A 70 0.16 -10.08 9.89
CA LEU A 70 -0.73 -9.22 10.69
C LEU A 70 0.06 -8.61 11.85
N THR A 71 -0.04 -7.31 12.06
CA THR A 71 0.75 -6.59 13.09
C THR A 71 -0.12 -5.70 13.98
N THR A 72 0.33 -5.51 15.22
CA THR A 72 -0.35 -4.71 16.24
C THR A 72 -0.18 -3.20 16.08
N SER A 73 0.81 -2.77 15.30
CA SER A 73 1.11 -1.38 15.02
C SER A 73 1.83 -1.26 13.69
N ASN A 74 1.65 -0.15 12.98
CA ASN A 74 2.55 0.17 11.88
C ASN A 74 3.95 0.53 12.41
N ALA A 75 4.91 0.67 11.49
CA ALA A 75 6.28 1.06 11.82
C ALA A 75 6.40 2.46 12.47
N ALA A 76 5.35 3.30 12.40
CA ALA A 76 5.25 4.60 13.04
C ALA A 76 4.58 4.56 14.44
N GLY A 77 4.31 3.36 14.99
CA GLY A 77 3.68 3.18 16.29
C GLY A 77 2.18 3.52 16.32
N LEU A 78 1.54 3.70 15.16
CA LEU A 78 0.09 3.88 15.07
C LEU A 78 -0.56 2.50 15.25
N GLU A 79 -1.47 2.39 16.21
CA GLU A 79 -2.17 1.15 16.54
C GLU A 79 -2.80 0.54 15.28
N GLY A 80 -2.42 -0.72 15.01
CA GLY A 80 -2.99 -1.52 13.95
C GLY A 80 -4.44 -1.83 14.31
N GLY A 81 -5.37 -1.16 13.63
CA GLY A 81 -6.79 -1.48 13.74
C GLY A 81 -7.03 -2.96 13.41
N GLY A 82 -8.04 -3.57 14.04
CA GLY A 82 -8.36 -4.99 13.85
C GLY A 82 -8.80 -5.32 12.42
N ILE A 83 -8.45 -6.52 11.96
CA ILE A 83 -9.03 -7.09 10.73
C ILE A 83 -10.42 -7.66 11.05
N VAL A 84 -11.35 -7.48 10.12
CA VAL A 84 -12.68 -8.08 10.19
C VAL A 84 -12.90 -8.94 8.95
N LEU A 85 -13.20 -10.22 9.16
CA LEU A 85 -13.66 -11.11 8.10
C LEU A 85 -15.19 -11.14 8.07
N LYS A 86 -15.78 -11.56 6.96
CA LYS A 86 -17.22 -11.74 6.81
C LYS A 86 -17.52 -13.05 6.13
N GLY A 87 -18.47 -13.78 6.71
CA GLY A 87 -19.01 -15.01 6.12
C GLY A 87 -20.13 -14.70 5.14
N ASN A 88 -20.42 -15.63 4.23
CA ASN A 88 -21.64 -15.59 3.41
C ASN A 88 -22.94 -15.75 4.24
N ASP A 89 -22.81 -16.03 5.53
CA ASP A 89 -23.87 -16.02 6.52
C ASP A 89 -24.25 -14.61 7.02
N GLY A 90 -23.54 -13.59 6.54
CA GLY A 90 -23.74 -12.19 6.91
C GLY A 90 -23.08 -11.81 8.24
N GLN A 91 -22.48 -12.76 8.95
CA GLN A 91 -21.78 -12.51 10.21
C GLN A 91 -20.38 -11.94 9.96
N THR A 92 -19.91 -11.19 10.94
CA THR A 92 -18.55 -10.62 10.95
C THR A 92 -17.71 -11.26 12.04
N TYR A 93 -16.44 -11.46 11.72
CA TYR A 93 -15.48 -12.22 12.52
C TYR A 93 -14.23 -11.36 12.71
N PRO A 94 -14.17 -10.55 13.79
CA PRO A 94 -12.98 -9.78 14.11
C PRO A 94 -11.85 -10.73 14.53
N LEU A 95 -10.63 -10.50 14.05
CA LEU A 95 -9.45 -11.20 14.53
C LEU A 95 -8.54 -10.22 15.26
N ALA A 96 -7.97 -10.69 16.38
CA ALA A 96 -6.93 -9.97 17.06
C ALA A 96 -5.72 -9.77 16.13
N ASN A 97 -5.09 -8.61 16.24
CA ASN A 97 -3.89 -8.26 15.47
C ASN A 97 -2.64 -9.10 15.85
N THR A 98 -2.73 -9.93 16.89
CA THR A 98 -1.72 -10.90 17.31
C THR A 98 -2.00 -12.33 16.84
N SER A 99 -3.11 -12.57 16.14
CA SER A 99 -3.49 -13.91 15.69
C SER A 99 -2.44 -14.46 14.72
N SER A 100 -1.93 -15.66 15.02
CA SER A 100 -1.05 -16.45 14.12
C SER A 100 -1.79 -17.60 13.43
N SER A 101 -3.03 -17.86 13.84
CA SER A 101 -3.89 -18.91 13.30
C SER A 101 -5.32 -18.42 13.13
N LEU A 102 -6.01 -19.00 12.16
CA LEU A 102 -7.42 -18.79 11.88
C LEU A 102 -8.20 -20.02 12.34
N GLN A 103 -9.19 -19.83 13.19
CA GLN A 103 -10.16 -20.87 13.59
C GLN A 103 -11.53 -20.22 13.69
N LEU A 104 -12.35 -20.39 12.65
CA LEU A 104 -13.67 -19.76 12.53
C LEU A 104 -14.70 -20.76 12.06
N SER A 105 -15.95 -20.59 12.50
CA SER A 105 -17.09 -21.38 12.05
C SER A 105 -18.09 -20.48 11.33
N VAL A 106 -18.48 -20.84 10.12
CA VAL A 106 -19.45 -20.09 9.29
C VAL A 106 -20.65 -20.98 9.03
N SER A 107 -21.85 -20.50 9.38
CA SER A 107 -23.09 -21.29 9.30
C SER A 107 -23.95 -20.84 8.12
N GLY A 108 -24.36 -21.74 7.22
CA GLY A 108 -25.10 -21.32 6.03
C GLY A 108 -26.08 -22.35 5.49
N ALA A 109 -26.75 -21.95 4.42
CA ALA A 109 -27.57 -22.79 3.55
C ALA A 109 -27.07 -22.64 2.11
N GLY A 110 -27.03 -23.72 1.31
CA GLY A 110 -26.55 -23.67 -0.08
C GLY A 110 -25.23 -24.39 -0.39
N GLY A 111 -24.85 -25.38 0.42
CA GLY A 111 -23.76 -26.33 0.12
C GLY A 111 -22.33 -25.89 0.45
N VAL A 112 -22.01 -24.59 0.39
CA VAL A 112 -20.68 -24.04 0.70
C VAL A 112 -20.73 -22.80 1.60
N ALA A 113 -19.76 -22.69 2.51
CA ALA A 113 -19.45 -21.47 3.24
C ALA A 113 -18.32 -20.71 2.53
N THR A 114 -18.40 -19.39 2.55
CA THR A 114 -17.31 -18.53 2.07
C THR A 114 -16.90 -17.50 3.10
N LEU A 115 -15.63 -17.13 3.10
CA LEU A 115 -15.05 -16.05 3.89
C LEU A 115 -14.50 -14.97 2.98
N ALA A 116 -14.60 -13.73 3.39
CA ALA A 116 -13.92 -12.62 2.74
C ALA A 116 -13.35 -11.69 3.80
N VAL A 117 -12.29 -10.96 3.46
CA VAL A 117 -11.90 -9.79 4.26
C VAL A 117 -13.02 -8.76 4.07
N GLU A 118 -13.58 -8.23 5.15
CA GLU A 118 -14.57 -7.14 5.13
C GLU A 118 -13.90 -5.80 5.43
N ARG A 119 -13.03 -5.79 6.44
CA ARG A 119 -12.25 -4.62 6.84
C ARG A 119 -10.79 -4.99 7.02
N HIS A 120 -9.91 -4.21 6.41
CA HIS A 120 -8.47 -4.36 6.54
C HIS A 120 -7.93 -3.61 7.77
N PRO A 121 -6.79 -4.04 8.34
CA PRO A 121 -6.08 -3.28 9.34
C PRO A 121 -5.64 -1.90 8.85
N VAL A 122 -5.27 -1.03 9.80
CA VAL A 122 -4.60 0.22 9.47
C VAL A 122 -3.25 -0.08 8.80
N ASN A 123 -2.99 0.54 7.65
CA ASN A 123 -1.73 0.43 6.89
C ASN A 123 -1.34 -0.97 6.38
N GLN A 124 -2.25 -1.93 6.42
CA GLN A 124 -2.04 -3.24 5.83
C GLN A 124 -3.17 -3.61 4.87
N ILE A 125 -2.83 -4.31 3.80
CA ILE A 125 -3.81 -5.03 2.97
C ILE A 125 -3.65 -6.51 3.26
N CYS A 126 -4.78 -7.20 3.40
CA CYS A 126 -4.81 -8.62 3.73
C CYS A 126 -5.54 -9.37 2.63
N THR A 127 -5.03 -10.55 2.29
CA THR A 127 -5.58 -11.44 1.27
C THR A 127 -5.88 -12.80 1.89
N LEU A 128 -6.99 -13.40 1.45
CA LEU A 128 -7.41 -14.72 1.87
C LEU A 128 -7.29 -15.66 0.68
N ASN A 129 -6.39 -16.64 0.75
CA ASN A 129 -6.02 -17.47 -0.40
C ASN A 129 -6.95 -18.65 -0.64
N THR A 130 -7.52 -19.21 0.44
CA THR A 130 -8.49 -20.29 0.39
C THR A 130 -9.65 -19.90 1.29
N SER A 131 -10.79 -19.58 0.68
CA SER A 131 -11.88 -18.90 1.36
C SER A 131 -13.22 -19.60 1.20
N THR A 132 -13.23 -20.80 0.63
CA THR A 132 -14.43 -21.57 0.30
C THR A 132 -14.31 -22.95 0.89
N THR A 133 -15.36 -23.44 1.54
CA THR A 133 -15.39 -24.78 2.16
C THR A 133 -16.80 -25.33 2.11
N ALA A 134 -16.95 -26.63 1.86
CA ALA A 134 -18.26 -27.28 1.90
C ALA A 134 -18.86 -27.20 3.31
N LEU A 135 -20.17 -26.93 3.40
CA LEU A 135 -20.87 -26.94 4.68
C LEU A 135 -20.81 -28.34 5.30
N GLY A 136 -20.57 -28.42 6.61
CA GLY A 136 -20.36 -29.69 7.32
C GLY A 136 -18.93 -30.24 7.23
N SER A 137 -18.01 -29.50 6.58
CA SER A 137 -16.61 -29.89 6.42
C SER A 137 -15.65 -28.93 7.15
N ARG A 138 -14.40 -29.39 7.28
CA ARG A 138 -13.25 -28.55 7.66
C ARG A 138 -12.50 -28.16 6.40
N GLY A 139 -12.14 -26.89 6.28
CA GLY A 139 -11.37 -26.38 5.14
C GLY A 139 -10.21 -25.50 5.60
N ALA A 140 -9.18 -25.46 4.76
CA ALA A 140 -7.99 -24.67 5.02
C ALA A 140 -8.22 -23.21 4.61
N ALA A 141 -7.82 -22.24 5.44
CA ALA A 141 -7.84 -20.82 5.12
C ALA A 141 -6.56 -20.12 5.58
N ALA A 142 -5.83 -19.54 4.63
CA ALA A 142 -4.61 -18.79 4.91
C ALA A 142 -4.84 -17.29 4.68
N LEU A 143 -4.64 -16.51 5.74
CA LEU A 143 -4.67 -15.05 5.73
C LEU A 143 -3.24 -14.52 5.68
N SER A 144 -2.91 -13.76 4.64
CA SER A 144 -1.62 -13.06 4.52
C SER A 144 -1.85 -11.56 4.46
N CYS A 145 -1.18 -10.82 5.33
CA CYS A 145 -1.26 -9.36 5.42
C CYS A 145 0.10 -8.76 5.10
N VAL A 146 0.09 -7.70 4.28
CA VAL A 146 1.29 -6.95 3.89
C VAL A 146 1.12 -5.49 4.25
N PHE A 147 2.21 -4.87 4.70
CA PHE A 147 2.26 -3.42 4.81
C PHE A 147 2.18 -2.79 3.42
N THR A 148 1.47 -1.68 3.34
CA THR A 148 1.35 -0.90 2.10
C THR A 148 1.93 0.49 2.36
N PRO A 149 3.27 0.62 2.32
CA PRO A 149 3.98 1.82 2.72
C PRO A 149 3.96 2.93 1.66
N VAL A 150 3.30 2.68 0.53
CA VAL A 150 3.15 3.64 -0.56
C VAL A 150 1.67 3.96 -0.67
N ASN A 151 1.35 5.26 -0.72
CA ASN A 151 0.02 5.68 -1.10
C ASN A 151 -0.23 5.27 -2.55
N ASP A 152 -1.45 4.83 -2.78
CA ASP A 152 -1.89 4.48 -4.12
C ASP A 152 -2.29 5.75 -4.90
N THR A 153 -2.62 5.63 -6.18
CA THR A 153 -2.71 6.78 -7.07
C THR A 153 -3.98 7.62 -6.93
N GLY A 154 -4.96 7.15 -6.15
CA GLY A 154 -6.28 7.76 -6.00
C GLY A 154 -7.22 7.49 -7.18
N LEU A 155 -6.82 6.77 -8.23
CA LEU A 155 -7.73 6.48 -9.34
C LEU A 155 -8.90 5.60 -8.89
N SER A 156 -10.10 5.92 -9.38
CA SER A 156 -11.36 5.21 -9.07
C SER A 156 -12.14 4.78 -10.31
N GLN A 157 -11.64 5.14 -11.50
CA GLN A 157 -12.25 4.77 -12.77
C GLN A 157 -11.29 3.90 -13.59
N CYS A 158 -11.84 2.83 -14.14
CA CYS A 158 -11.14 1.91 -15.03
C CYS A 158 -11.44 2.25 -16.49
N MET A 159 -10.47 1.99 -17.36
CA MET A 159 -10.64 2.04 -18.80
C MET A 159 -11.77 1.08 -19.22
N PRO A 160 -12.76 1.55 -20.01
CA PRO A 160 -13.84 0.69 -20.48
C PRO A 160 -13.36 -0.45 -21.39
N GLY A 161 -14.02 -1.60 -21.26
CA GLY A 161 -13.78 -2.77 -22.12
C GLY A 161 -12.58 -3.62 -21.70
N VAL A 162 -11.99 -3.37 -20.53
CA VAL A 162 -10.92 -4.17 -19.93
C VAL A 162 -11.28 -4.47 -18.47
N ASP A 163 -10.87 -5.63 -17.96
CA ASP A 163 -11.09 -5.98 -16.55
C ASP A 163 -10.49 -4.92 -15.62
N CYS A 164 -11.31 -4.39 -14.72
CA CYS A 164 -10.92 -3.36 -13.78
C CYS A 164 -9.97 -3.92 -12.71
N ALA A 165 -10.05 -5.21 -12.38
CA ALA A 165 -9.16 -5.84 -11.40
C ALA A 165 -7.66 -5.83 -11.81
N LEU A 166 -7.38 -5.60 -13.09
CA LEU A 166 -6.02 -5.52 -13.64
C LEU A 166 -5.50 -4.08 -13.74
N GLN A 167 -6.34 -3.11 -13.39
CA GLN A 167 -6.09 -1.69 -13.51
C GLN A 167 -5.89 -1.05 -12.14
N ASP A 168 -5.31 0.15 -12.14
CA ASP A 168 -4.98 0.89 -10.92
C ASP A 168 -6.22 1.13 -10.04
N ALA A 169 -7.34 1.52 -10.65
CA ALA A 169 -8.59 1.77 -9.93
C ALA A 169 -9.25 0.50 -9.32
N GLY A 170 -8.87 -0.70 -9.76
CA GLY A 170 -9.39 -1.97 -9.23
C GLY A 170 -8.41 -2.71 -8.32
N ALA A 171 -7.23 -2.16 -8.07
CA ALA A 171 -6.21 -2.75 -7.20
C ALA A 171 -5.68 -1.73 -6.18
N GLY A 172 -4.83 -2.20 -5.25
CA GLY A 172 -4.15 -1.32 -4.31
C GLY A 172 -5.04 -0.73 -3.22
N ARG A 173 -4.57 0.35 -2.59
CA ARG A 173 -5.25 0.99 -1.45
C ARG A 173 -6.47 1.78 -1.90
N SER A 174 -6.46 2.38 -3.09
CA SER A 174 -7.57 3.21 -3.58
C SER A 174 -8.80 2.36 -3.85
N ALA A 175 -8.63 1.19 -4.47
CA ALA A 175 -9.72 0.24 -4.70
C ALA A 175 -10.34 -0.30 -3.40
N LEU A 176 -9.54 -0.36 -2.33
CA LEU A 176 -9.97 -0.86 -1.02
C LEU A 176 -10.41 0.26 -0.05
N ALA A 177 -10.46 1.52 -0.49
CA ALA A 177 -10.69 2.71 0.35
C ALA A 177 -11.85 2.56 1.35
N ALA A 178 -12.99 2.01 0.91
CA ALA A 178 -14.19 1.83 1.73
C ALA A 178 -14.03 0.78 2.85
N ARG A 179 -13.03 -0.10 2.73
CA ARG A 179 -12.78 -1.23 3.63
C ARG A 179 -11.44 -1.11 4.35
N LEU A 180 -10.63 -0.10 4.05
CA LEU A 180 -9.35 0.11 4.71
C LEU A 180 -9.55 0.65 6.13
N GLY A 181 -8.83 0.07 7.08
CA GLY A 181 -8.58 0.72 8.35
C GLY A 181 -7.78 2.01 8.14
N LYS A 182 -8.27 3.12 8.69
CA LYS A 182 -7.58 4.40 8.69
C LYS A 182 -7.58 4.97 10.11
N VAL A 183 -6.50 5.64 10.47
CA VAL A 183 -6.42 6.52 11.65
C VAL A 183 -7.40 7.67 11.47
N ASN A 184 -7.44 8.25 10.27
CA ASN A 184 -8.40 9.29 9.93
C ASN A 184 -9.35 8.86 8.80
N PRO A 185 -10.59 8.43 9.15
CA PRO A 185 -11.60 8.01 8.17
C PRO A 185 -12.00 9.09 7.15
N ASN A 186 -11.79 10.37 7.46
CA ASN A 186 -12.13 11.49 6.56
C ASN A 186 -11.08 11.72 5.46
N SER A 187 -9.98 10.97 5.48
CA SER A 187 -8.98 11.03 4.42
C SER A 187 -9.53 10.39 3.14
N PRO A 188 -9.26 10.96 1.95
CA PRO A 188 -9.82 10.48 0.69
C PRO A 188 -9.15 9.18 0.21
N GLY A 189 -9.90 8.38 -0.56
CA GLY A 189 -9.36 7.23 -1.30
C GLY A 189 -8.56 6.26 -0.42
N GLY A 190 -7.37 5.87 -0.87
CA GLY A 190 -6.44 5.01 -0.10
C GLY A 190 -5.55 5.73 0.92
N PHE A 191 -5.64 7.06 0.99
CA PHE A 191 -4.77 7.89 1.82
C PHE A 191 -5.25 7.97 3.27
N ASP A 192 -4.34 8.29 4.19
CA ASP A 192 -4.64 8.47 5.61
C ASP A 192 -3.77 9.60 6.20
N TYR A 193 -4.39 10.72 6.56
CA TYR A 193 -3.69 11.93 6.99
C TYR A 193 -4.12 12.37 8.39
N THR A 194 -3.18 12.92 9.16
CA THR A 194 -3.44 13.59 10.43
C THR A 194 -2.85 14.98 10.42
N ARG A 195 -3.65 16.00 10.73
CA ARG A 195 -3.13 17.35 10.93
C ARG A 195 -2.32 17.42 12.21
N ILE A 196 -1.22 18.15 12.15
CA ILE A 196 -0.32 18.41 13.26
C ILE A 196 -0.28 19.92 13.47
N CYS A 197 -0.53 20.37 14.69
CA CYS A 197 -0.40 21.78 15.04
C CYS A 197 1.06 22.22 15.09
N ASN A 198 1.32 23.54 15.05
CA ASN A 198 2.69 24.08 15.09
C ASN A 198 3.49 23.69 16.35
N ASN A 199 2.81 23.37 17.44
CA ASN A 199 3.42 22.81 18.66
C ASN A 199 3.77 21.31 18.57
N GLY A 200 3.54 20.67 17.42
CA GLY A 200 3.84 19.26 17.16
C GLY A 200 2.81 18.26 17.68
N LYS A 201 1.70 18.71 18.26
CA LYS A 201 0.61 17.83 18.70
C LYS A 201 -0.31 17.49 17.54
N ALA A 202 -0.78 16.24 17.51
CA ALA A 202 -1.76 15.79 16.52
C ALA A 202 -3.16 16.34 16.83
N GLU A 203 -3.93 16.63 15.78
CA GLU A 203 -5.33 17.04 15.87
C GLU A 203 -6.13 16.09 16.76
N GLY A 204 -6.90 16.66 17.69
CA GLY A 204 -7.68 15.90 18.68
C GLY A 204 -6.92 15.56 19.96
N SER A 205 -5.61 15.81 20.02
CA SER A 205 -4.82 15.67 21.25
C SER A 205 -4.94 16.91 22.13
N SER A 206 -4.65 16.78 23.43
CA SER A 206 -4.52 17.93 24.34
C SER A 206 -3.47 18.92 23.81
N GLY A 207 -3.90 20.16 23.55
CA GLY A 207 -3.05 21.21 22.97
C GLY A 207 -3.11 21.33 21.44
N CYS A 208 -3.95 20.57 20.74
CA CYS A 208 -4.22 20.75 19.31
C CYS A 208 -5.69 20.46 19.00
N SER A 209 -6.51 21.52 19.08
CA SER A 209 -7.95 21.47 18.81
C SER A 209 -8.25 22.35 17.61
N LEU A 210 -8.43 21.73 16.45
CA LEU A 210 -8.70 22.40 15.19
C LEU A 210 -10.21 22.36 14.89
N ALA A 211 -10.76 23.49 14.44
CA ALA A 211 -12.14 23.53 13.97
C ALA A 211 -12.27 22.78 12.63
N ALA A 212 -13.48 22.34 12.29
CA ALA A 212 -13.75 21.80 10.97
C ALA A 212 -13.39 22.83 9.89
N GLY A 213 -12.63 22.41 8.87
CA GLY A 213 -12.16 23.30 7.80
C GLY A 213 -11.01 24.25 8.18
N ALA A 214 -10.40 24.10 9.36
CA ALA A 214 -9.24 24.90 9.77
C ALA A 214 -8.20 25.00 8.64
N GLN A 215 -7.70 26.20 8.41
CA GLN A 215 -6.60 26.47 7.49
C GLN A 215 -5.27 26.54 8.26
N PRO A 216 -4.13 26.36 7.59
CA PRO A 216 -2.84 26.54 8.24
C PRO A 216 -2.68 27.97 8.76
N GLY A 217 -2.03 28.13 9.90
CA GLY A 217 -1.85 29.42 10.57
C GLY A 217 -0.55 29.45 11.39
N PRO A 218 -0.15 30.63 11.89
CA PRO A 218 1.13 30.79 12.60
C PRO A 218 1.07 30.45 14.10
N ALA A 219 -0.10 30.36 14.73
CA ALA A 219 -0.18 30.13 16.17
C ALA A 219 0.21 28.69 16.54
N GLN A 220 0.68 28.48 17.77
CA GLN A 220 1.13 27.16 18.25
C GLN A 220 0.06 26.07 18.15
N THR A 221 -1.21 26.45 18.29
CA THR A 221 -2.38 25.56 18.19
C THR A 221 -3.02 25.57 16.81
N ASP A 222 -2.50 26.35 15.86
CA ASP A 222 -2.95 26.31 14.48
C ASP A 222 -2.35 25.10 13.78
N TRP A 223 -3.02 24.67 12.73
CA TRP A 223 -2.51 23.64 11.84
C TRP A 223 -1.21 24.12 11.18
N GLY A 224 -0.13 23.35 11.35
CA GLY A 224 1.19 23.67 10.78
C GLY A 224 1.69 22.63 9.79
N CYS A 225 1.41 21.35 10.04
CA CYS A 225 1.91 20.23 9.25
C CYS A 225 0.84 19.16 9.05
N THR A 226 1.09 18.28 8.08
CA THR A 226 0.26 17.10 7.82
C THR A 226 1.13 15.87 7.88
N ARG A 227 0.80 14.95 8.78
CA ARG A 227 1.40 13.61 8.78
C ARG A 227 0.61 12.72 7.84
N ASP A 228 1.32 12.04 6.96
CA ASP A 228 0.81 10.90 6.22
C ASP A 228 1.00 9.64 7.08
N ASN A 229 -0.11 9.06 7.52
CA ASN A 229 -0.11 7.88 8.39
C ASN A 229 0.26 6.60 7.64
N VAL A 230 0.24 6.61 6.31
CA VAL A 230 0.64 5.47 5.46
C VAL A 230 2.16 5.43 5.32
N THR A 231 2.77 6.54 4.94
CA THR A 231 4.22 6.64 4.73
C THR A 231 5.00 6.97 6.01
N GLY A 232 4.34 7.53 7.02
CA GLY A 232 4.96 8.06 8.24
C GLY A 232 5.62 9.43 8.05
N LEU A 233 5.60 9.99 6.84
CA LEU A 233 6.21 11.28 6.52
C LEU A 233 5.38 12.44 7.06
N VAL A 234 6.06 13.51 7.47
CA VAL A 234 5.43 14.76 7.91
C VAL A 234 5.76 15.85 6.91
N TRP A 235 4.72 16.47 6.38
CA TRP A 235 4.79 17.50 5.37
C TRP A 235 4.40 18.83 5.96
N LEU A 236 5.11 19.89 5.58
CA LEU A 236 4.70 21.24 5.95
C LEU A 236 3.35 21.54 5.28
N ALA A 237 2.37 22.04 6.03
CA ALA A 237 1.06 22.34 5.47
C ALA A 237 1.05 23.71 4.77
N THR A 238 1.83 24.67 5.28
CA THR A 238 2.04 25.98 4.67
C THR A 238 3.04 25.90 3.52
N ASP A 239 2.87 26.75 2.52
CA ASP A 239 3.91 26.93 1.50
C ASP A 239 5.09 27.72 2.09
N PHE A 240 6.30 27.45 1.58
CA PHE A 240 7.40 28.39 1.70
C PHE A 240 7.13 29.52 0.71
N ASP A 241 6.85 30.73 1.18
CA ASP A 241 6.65 31.89 0.29
C ASP A 241 7.92 32.10 -0.57
N GLY A 242 7.92 31.62 -1.81
CA GLY A 242 9.01 31.83 -2.78
C GLY A 242 9.29 30.64 -3.70
N ARG A 243 10.15 30.90 -4.69
CA ARG A 243 10.79 29.88 -5.52
C ARG A 243 12.29 29.98 -5.31
N TYR A 244 12.94 28.83 -5.17
CA TYR A 244 14.33 28.73 -4.72
C TYR A 244 15.15 27.97 -5.75
N GLN A 245 16.42 28.33 -5.92
CA GLN A 245 17.36 27.46 -6.62
C GLN A 245 17.70 26.27 -5.72
N GLN A 246 17.98 25.11 -6.30
CA GLN A 246 18.18 23.88 -5.50
C GLN A 246 19.29 24.04 -4.44
N GLN A 247 20.37 24.75 -4.77
CA GLN A 247 21.49 25.03 -3.86
C GLN A 247 21.07 25.81 -2.61
N ASP A 248 20.14 26.76 -2.75
CA ASP A 248 19.67 27.60 -1.65
C ASP A 248 18.74 26.81 -0.71
N VAL A 249 18.04 25.82 -1.26
CA VAL A 249 17.10 25.00 -0.49
C VAL A 249 17.83 24.13 0.52
N ASN A 250 18.96 23.54 0.15
CA ASN A 250 19.73 22.70 1.06
C ASN A 250 20.19 23.49 2.29
N ALA A 251 20.68 24.72 2.10
CA ALA A 251 21.04 25.61 3.20
C ALA A 251 19.82 25.98 4.06
N LEU A 252 18.71 26.35 3.43
CA LEU A 252 17.46 26.72 4.12
C LEU A 252 16.94 25.59 5.04
N MET A 253 17.02 24.35 4.58
CA MET A 253 16.50 23.18 5.31
C MET A 253 17.32 22.81 6.55
N THR A 254 18.62 23.14 6.60
CA THR A 254 19.49 22.78 7.74
C THR A 254 19.07 23.43 9.06
N THR A 255 18.51 24.63 9.00
CA THR A 255 18.07 25.40 10.18
C THR A 255 16.55 25.40 10.34
N PHE A 256 15.81 24.86 9.37
CA PHE A 256 14.36 24.89 9.38
C PHE A 256 13.79 23.92 10.43
N SER A 257 12.86 24.43 11.22
CA SER A 257 12.07 23.64 12.17
C SER A 257 10.63 24.10 12.15
N ALA A 258 9.72 23.13 12.26
CA ALA A 258 8.28 23.36 12.24
C ALA A 258 7.59 22.20 12.93
N CYS A 259 6.42 22.45 13.53
CA CYS A 259 5.59 21.42 14.17
C CYS A 259 6.34 20.59 15.21
N GLY A 260 7.20 21.25 16.00
CA GLY A 260 8.06 20.60 17.00
C GLY A 260 9.14 19.68 16.42
N LYS A 261 9.43 19.75 15.11
CA LYS A 261 10.36 18.85 14.42
C LYS A 261 11.49 19.61 13.72
N GLY A 262 12.68 19.02 13.78
CA GLY A 262 13.83 19.34 12.94
C GLY A 262 13.99 18.34 11.79
N GLY A 263 15.18 18.28 11.17
CA GLY A 263 15.49 17.28 10.14
C GLY A 263 14.68 17.41 8.85
N TRP A 264 14.15 18.61 8.59
CA TRP A 264 13.45 18.92 7.36
C TRP A 264 14.40 18.87 6.17
N ARG A 265 13.90 18.43 5.03
CA ARG A 265 14.66 18.32 3.77
C ARG A 265 13.72 18.40 2.57
N ILE A 266 14.31 18.50 1.38
CA ILE A 266 13.57 18.28 0.14
C ILE A 266 13.25 16.79 -0.08
N PRO A 267 12.04 16.47 -0.54
CA PRO A 267 11.57 15.10 -0.72
C PRO A 267 12.21 14.44 -1.95
N SER A 268 12.29 13.12 -1.99
CA SER A 268 12.62 12.41 -3.24
C SER A 268 11.41 12.38 -4.20
N VAL A 269 11.64 11.97 -5.45
CA VAL A 269 10.53 11.78 -6.41
C VAL A 269 9.46 10.82 -5.87
N ASP A 270 9.87 9.68 -5.30
CA ASP A 270 8.96 8.69 -4.70
C ASP A 270 8.09 9.31 -3.59
N GLN A 271 8.68 10.17 -2.75
CA GLN A 271 7.99 10.82 -1.64
C GLN A 271 6.98 11.87 -2.14
N LEU A 272 7.30 12.62 -3.18
CA LEU A 272 6.31 13.52 -3.79
C LEU A 272 5.20 12.76 -4.51
N HIS A 273 5.54 11.67 -5.21
CA HIS A 273 4.56 10.82 -5.88
C HIS A 273 3.58 10.18 -4.89
N SER A 274 4.01 9.89 -3.67
CA SER A 274 3.11 9.40 -2.62
C SER A 274 2.09 10.44 -2.16
N LEU A 275 2.18 11.71 -2.56
CA LEU A 275 1.16 12.73 -2.26
C LEU A 275 0.09 12.86 -3.35
N ILE A 276 0.32 12.26 -4.53
CA ILE A 276 -0.47 12.51 -5.72
C ILE A 276 -1.70 11.61 -5.74
N SER A 277 -2.87 12.23 -5.64
CA SER A 277 -4.19 11.60 -5.73
C SER A 277 -4.92 12.07 -6.98
N SER A 278 -4.92 11.23 -8.03
CA SER A 278 -5.64 11.42 -9.28
C SER A 278 -7.16 11.40 -9.16
N ALA A 279 -7.70 11.11 -7.97
CA ALA A 279 -9.11 11.33 -7.61
C ALA A 279 -9.47 12.81 -7.37
N GLY A 280 -8.50 13.73 -7.41
CA GLY A 280 -8.69 15.13 -7.05
C GLY A 280 -9.70 15.89 -7.91
N GLU A 281 -10.40 16.82 -7.27
CA GLU A 281 -11.30 17.79 -7.90
C GLU A 281 -10.50 18.68 -8.87
N LYS A 282 -10.95 18.77 -10.12
CA LYS A 282 -10.33 19.64 -11.12
C LYS A 282 -10.55 21.10 -10.71
N VAL A 283 -9.49 21.80 -10.35
CA VAL A 283 -9.57 23.20 -9.91
C VAL A 283 -9.95 24.12 -11.09
N ASN A 284 -9.72 23.70 -12.34
CA ASN A 284 -10.29 24.26 -13.57
C ASN A 284 -10.25 23.24 -14.73
N ASN A 285 -10.96 23.53 -15.82
CA ASN A 285 -11.22 22.63 -16.96
C ASN A 285 -9.99 22.20 -17.79
N THR A 286 -8.77 22.58 -17.38
CA THR A 286 -7.51 22.30 -18.10
C THR A 286 -6.44 21.60 -17.27
N ASP A 287 -6.47 21.66 -15.94
CA ASP A 287 -5.32 21.23 -15.12
C ASP A 287 -5.77 20.31 -13.98
N THR A 288 -5.29 19.07 -14.02
CA THR A 288 -5.59 18.04 -13.02
C THR A 288 -4.77 18.31 -11.76
N VAL A 289 -5.28 19.16 -10.85
CA VAL A 289 -4.65 19.31 -9.52
C VAL A 289 -5.05 18.12 -8.66
N ALA A 290 -4.37 17.01 -8.88
CA ALA A 290 -4.55 15.74 -8.21
C ALA A 290 -3.71 15.68 -6.92
N ALA A 291 -3.88 16.67 -6.04
CA ALA A 291 -3.40 16.62 -4.67
C ALA A 291 -4.58 16.85 -3.73
N ASN A 292 -4.59 16.19 -2.59
CA ASN A 292 -5.63 16.37 -1.59
C ASN A 292 -5.45 17.75 -0.90
N LEU A 293 -5.82 18.83 -1.59
CA LEU A 293 -5.51 20.22 -1.22
C LEU A 293 -6.07 20.62 0.16
N THR A 294 -7.09 19.90 0.64
CA THR A 294 -7.64 20.04 2.00
C THR A 294 -6.65 19.61 3.08
N TRP A 295 -5.70 18.76 2.75
CA TRP A 295 -4.69 18.19 3.66
C TRP A 295 -3.26 18.63 3.29
N LEU A 296 -3.04 19.07 2.06
CA LEU A 296 -1.75 19.52 1.55
C LEU A 296 -1.92 20.84 0.79
N PRO A 297 -2.33 21.92 1.48
CA PRO A 297 -2.71 23.17 0.82
C PRO A 297 -1.50 23.87 0.20
N MET A 298 -0.27 23.55 0.61
CA MET A 298 0.96 24.01 -0.07
C MET A 298 1.03 23.58 -1.54
N LEU A 299 0.31 22.52 -1.93
CA LEU A 299 0.25 22.04 -3.32
C LEU A 299 -0.76 22.82 -4.19
N ASN A 300 -1.56 23.72 -3.61
CA ASN A 300 -2.58 24.48 -4.34
C ASN A 300 -1.97 25.66 -5.11
N PHE A 301 -1.95 25.57 -6.43
CA PHE A 301 -1.42 26.61 -7.32
C PHE A 301 -2.39 27.79 -7.52
N SER A 302 -3.70 27.54 -7.62
CA SER A 302 -4.70 28.54 -8.04
C SER A 302 -4.89 29.69 -7.04
N ARG A 303 -4.47 29.55 -5.78
CA ARG A 303 -4.48 30.66 -4.80
C ARG A 303 -3.51 31.80 -5.14
N ARG A 304 -2.63 31.65 -6.14
CA ARG A 304 -1.56 32.64 -6.43
C ARG A 304 -1.71 33.47 -7.70
N ASN A 305 -2.50 33.05 -8.70
CA ASN A 305 -2.78 33.91 -9.86
C ASN A 305 -3.61 35.17 -9.51
N SER A 306 -3.96 35.34 -8.23
CA SER A 306 -4.69 36.48 -7.67
C SER A 306 -3.84 37.44 -6.83
N ARG A 307 -2.51 37.26 -6.72
CA ARG A 307 -1.64 38.31 -6.16
C ARG A 307 -1.42 39.41 -7.23
N PRO A 308 -1.78 40.69 -6.98
CA PRO A 308 -1.72 41.76 -7.98
C PRO A 308 -0.29 42.13 -8.43
N ASP A 309 0.73 41.68 -7.68
CA ASP A 309 2.10 42.18 -7.80
C ASP A 309 2.97 41.32 -8.75
N GLU A 310 2.49 40.13 -9.14
CA GLU A 310 3.10 39.31 -10.19
C GLU A 310 2.31 39.55 -11.49
N VAL A 311 2.84 40.43 -12.35
CA VAL A 311 2.40 40.52 -13.74
C VAL A 311 2.49 39.10 -14.32
N PRO A 312 1.40 38.50 -14.85
CA PRO A 312 1.50 37.27 -15.59
C PRO A 312 2.22 37.61 -16.88
N GLN A 313 3.55 37.50 -16.88
CA GLN A 313 4.30 37.50 -18.12
C GLN A 313 3.88 36.23 -18.84
N SER A 314 2.96 36.41 -19.78
CA SER A 314 2.47 35.43 -20.75
C SER A 314 3.64 34.92 -21.60
N ALA A 315 4.48 34.05 -21.01
CA ALA A 315 5.59 33.30 -21.62
C ALA A 315 6.48 32.60 -20.58
N GLU A 316 6.35 32.85 -19.27
CA GLU A 316 7.16 32.15 -18.27
C GLU A 316 6.70 30.70 -18.07
N ARG A 317 7.42 29.83 -18.78
CA ARG A 317 7.40 28.37 -18.96
C ARG A 317 6.65 27.48 -17.92
N PRO A 318 6.16 26.29 -18.35
CA PRO A 318 5.59 25.23 -17.49
C PRO A 318 6.48 24.79 -16.30
N GLU A 319 7.75 25.18 -16.31
CA GLU A 319 8.75 24.95 -15.26
C GLU A 319 8.43 25.73 -13.97
N ALA A 320 7.51 26.70 -13.96
CA ALA A 320 7.10 27.48 -12.78
C ALA A 320 6.27 26.71 -11.73
N SER A 321 5.72 25.56 -12.10
CA SER A 321 4.80 24.76 -11.26
C SER A 321 5.44 23.53 -10.60
N GLY A 322 6.71 23.25 -10.92
CA GLY A 322 7.43 22.10 -10.40
C GLY A 322 7.86 22.24 -8.94
N TYR A 323 7.99 21.11 -8.26
CA TYR A 323 8.57 21.00 -6.92
C TYR A 323 9.93 20.32 -7.00
N TRP A 324 10.91 20.88 -6.30
CA TRP A 324 12.24 20.28 -6.21
C TRP A 324 12.21 18.91 -5.54
N THR A 325 13.08 18.02 -6.05
CA THR A 325 13.36 16.74 -5.40
C THR A 325 14.82 16.61 -5.00
N SER A 326 15.10 15.75 -4.02
CA SER A 326 16.44 15.30 -3.66
C SER A 326 17.01 14.24 -4.60
N SER A 327 16.23 13.72 -5.56
CA SER A 327 16.75 12.82 -6.57
C SER A 327 17.69 13.62 -7.49
N LEU A 328 18.96 13.20 -7.55
CA LEU A 328 19.98 13.84 -8.39
C LEU A 328 19.77 13.47 -9.87
N ALA A 329 20.00 14.38 -10.82
CA ALA A 329 20.10 14.05 -12.24
C ALA A 329 21.55 14.26 -12.71
N GLY A 330 22.08 13.32 -13.51
CA GLY A 330 23.39 13.47 -14.15
C GLY A 330 23.24 13.89 -15.61
N SER A 331 23.83 15.03 -16.01
CA SER A 331 23.87 15.52 -17.38
C SER A 331 25.19 16.27 -17.67
N PRO A 332 25.81 16.05 -18.85
CA PRO A 332 27.10 16.65 -19.22
C PRO A 332 27.06 18.17 -19.48
N VAL A 333 25.90 18.82 -19.40
CA VAL A 333 25.70 20.25 -19.73
C VAL A 333 25.16 21.11 -18.58
N GLY A 334 25.14 20.61 -17.36
CA GLY A 334 24.78 21.39 -16.18
C GLY A 334 24.27 20.51 -15.05
N VAL A 335 24.31 21.03 -13.81
CA VAL A 335 23.72 20.37 -12.64
C VAL A 335 22.21 20.33 -12.84
N GLU A 336 21.70 19.26 -13.43
CA GLU A 336 20.26 19.01 -13.58
C GLU A 336 19.73 18.33 -12.32
N ALA A 337 18.51 18.68 -11.93
CA ALA A 337 17.82 18.11 -10.80
C ALA A 337 16.41 17.68 -11.20
N TRP A 338 15.89 16.66 -10.53
CA TRP A 338 14.55 16.18 -10.82
C TRP A 338 13.49 17.06 -10.17
N SER A 339 12.43 17.30 -10.93
CA SER A 339 11.23 17.99 -10.47
C SER A 339 9.99 17.13 -10.64
N VAL A 340 9.00 17.33 -9.77
CA VAL A 340 7.66 16.74 -9.89
C VAL A 340 6.64 17.84 -10.16
N LEU A 341 5.81 17.65 -11.19
CA LEU A 341 4.75 18.56 -11.58
C LEU A 341 3.39 17.95 -11.24
N PHE A 342 2.73 18.53 -10.24
CA PHE A 342 1.39 18.10 -9.82
C PHE A 342 0.31 18.42 -10.87
N GLU A 343 0.47 19.49 -11.65
CA GLU A 343 -0.49 19.95 -12.68
C GLU A 343 -0.59 19.03 -13.91
N GLY A 344 0.29 18.05 -14.03
CA GLY A 344 0.23 16.98 -15.04
C GLY A 344 -0.04 15.60 -14.44
N GLY A 345 -0.67 15.54 -13.26
CA GLY A 345 -0.93 14.29 -12.54
C GLY A 345 0.33 13.60 -11.99
N GLY A 346 1.44 14.33 -11.84
CA GLY A 346 2.70 13.79 -11.33
C GLY A 346 3.75 13.50 -12.38
N ARG A 347 3.89 14.38 -13.38
CA ARG A 347 5.00 14.26 -14.34
C ARG A 347 6.33 14.47 -13.64
N VAL A 348 7.35 13.71 -14.06
CA VAL A 348 8.73 13.81 -13.57
C VAL A 348 9.63 14.18 -14.73
N GLN A 349 10.37 15.28 -14.57
CA GLN A 349 11.28 15.77 -15.60
C GLN A 349 12.56 16.38 -14.99
N PRO A 350 13.69 16.29 -15.70
CA PRO A 350 14.90 17.01 -15.31
C PRO A 350 14.71 18.51 -15.55
N VAL A 351 15.27 19.32 -14.66
CA VAL A 351 15.28 20.78 -14.73
C VAL A 351 16.66 21.26 -14.32
N ALA A 352 17.20 22.29 -14.99
CA ALA A 352 18.50 22.83 -14.57
C ALA A 352 18.41 23.41 -13.14
N SER A 353 19.37 23.11 -12.28
CA SER A 353 19.40 23.57 -10.87
C SER A 353 19.40 25.09 -10.69
N THR A 354 19.69 25.84 -11.76
CA THR A 354 19.64 27.31 -11.80
C THR A 354 18.21 27.87 -11.87
N PHE A 355 17.22 27.05 -12.23
CA PHE A 355 15.82 27.44 -12.18
C PHE A 355 15.37 27.66 -10.73
N LYS A 356 14.30 28.41 -10.55
CA LYS A 356 13.67 28.61 -9.24
C LYS A 356 12.36 27.84 -9.21
N LEU A 357 12.31 26.78 -8.41
CA LEU A 357 11.13 25.94 -8.21
C LEU A 357 10.60 26.04 -6.78
N ARG A 358 9.41 25.48 -6.57
CA ARG A 358 8.79 25.36 -5.24
C ARG A 358 9.42 24.22 -4.45
N ILE A 359 9.16 24.21 -3.15
CA ILE A 359 9.61 23.15 -2.25
C ILE A 359 8.42 22.64 -1.45
N ALA A 360 8.32 21.33 -1.28
CA ALA A 360 7.38 20.70 -0.36
C ALA A 360 8.20 19.98 0.71
N PRO A 361 8.64 20.70 1.75
CA PRO A 361 9.55 20.17 2.75
C PRO A 361 8.94 18.94 3.42
N VAL A 362 9.79 17.94 3.64
CA VAL A 362 9.43 16.72 4.34
C VAL A 362 10.35 16.51 5.53
N SER A 363 9.76 16.14 6.65
CA SER A 363 10.46 15.60 7.81
C SER A 363 9.91 14.22 8.12
N THR A 364 10.57 13.54 9.03
CA THR A 364 10.18 12.23 9.48
C THR A 364 9.57 12.32 10.90
N ALA A 365 8.72 11.37 11.28
CA ALA A 365 8.04 11.43 12.58
C ALA A 365 8.92 10.80 13.70
N ASP A 366 9.52 11.64 14.56
CA ASP A 366 10.27 11.30 15.80
C ASP A 366 10.50 9.80 16.14
N LEU A 367 11.79 9.45 16.22
CA LEU A 367 12.47 8.32 16.88
C LEU A 367 12.12 6.86 16.50
N ALA A 368 11.02 6.56 15.80
CA ALA A 368 10.86 5.26 15.10
C ALA A 368 11.51 5.25 13.69
N ASP A 369 12.00 6.41 13.26
CA ASP A 369 12.56 6.71 11.93
C ASP A 369 13.88 6.06 11.57
N ARG A 370 14.39 5.19 12.45
CA ARG A 370 15.32 4.20 11.93
C ARG A 370 14.62 3.40 10.85
N PHE A 371 13.32 3.10 10.90
CA PHE A 371 12.68 2.31 9.86
C PHE A 371 12.55 3.05 8.53
N ALA A 372 12.06 4.29 8.41
CA ALA A 372 12.05 4.98 7.11
C ALA A 372 13.45 5.03 6.46
N ASP A 373 14.48 5.33 7.26
CA ASP A 373 15.87 5.44 6.80
C ASP A 373 16.63 4.08 6.76
N SER A 374 16.15 3.01 7.42
CA SER A 374 16.70 1.63 7.41
C SER A 374 15.96 0.70 6.45
N TYR A 375 14.72 1.02 6.13
CA TYR A 375 13.94 0.58 4.98
C TYR A 375 14.58 1.05 3.66
N HIS A 376 15.32 2.16 3.70
CA HIS A 376 16.21 2.59 2.61
C HIS A 376 17.63 1.98 2.68
N ARG A 377 18.08 1.42 3.82
CA ARG A 377 19.45 0.91 4.02
C ARG A 377 19.59 -0.62 4.13
N SER A 378 18.50 -1.37 4.25
CA SER A 378 18.51 -2.84 4.21
C SER A 378 18.41 -3.34 2.77
N ALA A 379 18.81 -4.60 2.52
CA ALA A 379 18.65 -5.24 1.22
C ALA A 379 17.17 -5.21 0.80
N ARG A 380 16.82 -4.21 -0.03
CA ARG A 380 15.48 -3.91 -0.53
C ARG A 380 15.01 -5.02 -1.45
N TRP A 381 15.91 -5.53 -2.27
CA TRP A 381 15.63 -6.47 -3.33
C TRP A 381 16.09 -7.87 -2.95
N SER A 382 15.25 -8.86 -3.25
CA SER A 382 15.55 -10.27 -3.04
C SER A 382 15.13 -11.03 -4.29
N ALA A 383 16.11 -11.51 -5.05
CA ALA A 383 15.84 -12.31 -6.25
C ALA A 383 15.61 -13.78 -5.93
N ASP A 384 14.59 -14.36 -6.54
CA ASP A 384 14.45 -15.80 -6.71
C ASP A 384 14.74 -16.12 -8.19
N LEU A 385 15.99 -16.49 -8.46
CA LEU A 385 16.45 -16.82 -9.81
C LEU A 385 15.88 -18.18 -10.29
N ALA A 386 15.43 -19.07 -9.40
CA ALA A 386 14.78 -20.29 -9.83
C ALA A 386 13.36 -19.99 -10.33
N ALA A 387 12.63 -19.11 -9.64
CA ALA A 387 11.29 -18.69 -10.02
C ALA A 387 11.28 -17.60 -11.10
N GLY A 388 12.39 -16.88 -11.31
CA GLY A 388 12.44 -15.72 -12.20
C GLY A 388 11.66 -14.52 -11.66
N THR A 389 11.62 -14.36 -10.34
CA THR A 389 10.89 -13.29 -9.64
C THR A 389 11.81 -12.46 -8.76
N LEU A 390 11.40 -11.22 -8.49
CA LEU A 390 12.12 -10.30 -7.63
C LEU A 390 11.18 -9.71 -6.59
N LEU A 391 11.51 -9.86 -5.32
CA LEU A 391 10.78 -9.24 -4.22
C LEU A 391 11.37 -7.87 -3.88
N ASP A 392 10.55 -6.83 -3.95
CA ASP A 392 10.78 -5.55 -3.30
C ASP A 392 10.28 -5.63 -1.85
N ARG A 393 11.19 -5.90 -0.91
CA ARG A 393 10.89 -5.94 0.54
C ARG A 393 10.46 -4.58 1.07
N ARG A 394 10.78 -3.51 0.35
CA ARG A 394 10.34 -2.15 0.65
C ARG A 394 8.82 -2.10 0.45
N SER A 395 8.35 -2.22 -0.79
CA SER A 395 6.93 -2.08 -1.10
C SER A 395 6.07 -3.31 -0.78
N GLY A 396 6.69 -4.47 -0.52
CA GLY A 396 5.98 -5.75 -0.42
C GLY A 396 5.51 -6.26 -1.80
N LEU A 397 6.06 -5.71 -2.89
CA LEU A 397 5.70 -6.08 -4.25
C LEU A 397 6.66 -7.13 -4.80
N MET A 398 6.11 -8.09 -5.52
CA MET A 398 6.89 -9.07 -6.27
C MET A 398 6.73 -8.77 -7.76
N TRP A 399 7.86 -8.80 -8.46
CA TRP A 399 7.97 -8.48 -9.88
C TRP A 399 8.37 -9.72 -10.65
N GLN A 400 7.88 -9.86 -11.89
CA GLN A 400 8.57 -10.73 -12.84
C GLN A 400 9.90 -10.07 -13.22
N ILE A 401 10.99 -10.85 -13.22
CA ILE A 401 12.32 -10.31 -13.59
C ILE A 401 12.31 -9.82 -15.03
N CYS A 402 11.67 -10.57 -15.93
CA CYS A 402 11.60 -10.21 -17.34
C CYS A 402 10.31 -9.48 -17.71
N SER A 403 10.42 -8.50 -18.59
CA SER A 403 9.30 -7.92 -19.32
C SER A 403 8.57 -8.96 -20.16
N ILE A 404 7.28 -8.71 -20.46
CA ILE A 404 6.48 -9.60 -21.31
C ILE A 404 7.17 -9.79 -22.67
N GLY A 405 7.11 -11.02 -23.19
CA GLY A 405 7.76 -11.44 -24.43
C GLY A 405 9.14 -12.07 -24.23
N LYS A 406 9.77 -11.83 -23.07
CA LYS A 406 11.05 -12.45 -22.72
C LYS A 406 10.89 -13.64 -21.78
N THR A 407 11.88 -14.52 -21.79
CA THR A 407 11.98 -15.67 -20.90
C THR A 407 13.17 -15.54 -19.97
N PHE A 408 12.96 -15.73 -18.67
CA PHE A 408 14.07 -15.74 -17.71
C PHE A 408 14.88 -17.04 -17.84
N ASN A 409 16.18 -16.91 -18.09
CA ASN A 409 17.12 -18.02 -18.07
C ASN A 409 17.82 -18.05 -16.70
N ALA A 410 17.43 -19.00 -15.86
CA ALA A 410 17.97 -19.15 -14.51
C ALA A 410 19.48 -19.47 -14.49
N GLY A 411 19.99 -20.23 -15.48
CA GLY A 411 21.40 -20.58 -15.58
C GLY A 411 22.31 -19.40 -15.93
N ALA A 412 21.80 -18.46 -16.74
CA ALA A 412 22.51 -17.23 -17.08
C ALA A 412 22.21 -16.07 -16.09
N GLY A 413 21.11 -16.13 -15.35
CA GLY A 413 20.62 -15.01 -14.55
C GLY A 413 20.18 -13.82 -15.40
N GLN A 414 19.66 -14.09 -16.62
CA GLN A 414 19.34 -13.05 -17.61
C GLN A 414 18.03 -13.33 -18.34
N CYS A 415 17.41 -12.26 -18.86
CA CYS A 415 16.27 -12.36 -19.75
C CYS A 415 16.71 -12.62 -21.19
N GLN A 416 16.12 -13.63 -21.83
CA GLN A 416 16.38 -14.02 -23.21
C GLN A 416 15.17 -13.73 -24.10
N GLY A 417 15.44 -13.50 -25.38
CA GLY A 417 14.43 -13.12 -26.37
C GLY A 417 14.24 -11.61 -26.47
N GLN A 418 13.30 -11.21 -27.32
CA GLN A 418 12.90 -9.81 -27.49
C GLN A 418 11.67 -9.55 -26.65
N GLY A 419 11.63 -8.39 -25.98
CA GLY A 419 10.40 -7.96 -25.33
C GLY A 419 9.30 -7.80 -26.38
N THR A 420 8.05 -7.90 -25.95
CA THR A 420 6.90 -7.53 -26.79
C THR A 420 6.41 -6.16 -26.37
N ASP A 421 6.33 -5.25 -27.34
CA ASP A 421 5.69 -3.95 -27.14
C ASP A 421 4.20 -4.09 -27.41
N ARG A 422 3.39 -3.39 -26.61
CA ARG A 422 1.94 -3.51 -26.59
C ARG A 422 1.28 -2.14 -26.59
N SER A 423 0.10 -2.05 -27.21
CA SER A 423 -0.83 -0.96 -26.93
C SER A 423 -1.23 -0.99 -25.45
N PHE A 424 -1.76 0.11 -24.91
CA PHE A 424 -2.18 0.15 -23.51
C PHE A 424 -3.24 -0.92 -23.19
N ARG A 425 -4.23 -1.09 -24.07
CA ARG A 425 -5.29 -2.10 -23.91
C ARG A 425 -4.74 -3.52 -23.97
N ASP A 426 -3.80 -3.79 -24.88
CA ASP A 426 -3.18 -5.11 -24.99
C ASP A 426 -2.29 -5.40 -23.78
N ALA A 427 -1.60 -4.39 -23.23
CA ALA A 427 -0.78 -4.54 -22.02
C ALA A 427 -1.60 -5.01 -20.82
N LEU A 428 -2.79 -4.43 -20.62
CA LEU A 428 -3.72 -4.87 -19.57
C LEU A 428 -4.23 -6.30 -19.84
N THR A 429 -4.63 -6.60 -21.08
CA THR A 429 -5.14 -7.92 -21.47
C THR A 429 -4.08 -9.01 -21.33
N ASP A 430 -2.84 -8.73 -21.70
CA ASP A 430 -1.70 -9.65 -21.59
C ASP A 430 -1.44 -10.10 -20.15
N SER A 431 -1.67 -9.24 -19.15
CA SER A 431 -1.54 -9.62 -17.74
C SER A 431 -2.51 -10.75 -17.36
N SER A 432 -3.75 -10.70 -17.86
CA SER A 432 -4.74 -11.77 -17.70
C SER A 432 -4.30 -13.06 -18.40
N ALA A 433 -3.74 -12.94 -19.61
CA ALA A 433 -3.25 -14.08 -20.36
C ALA A 433 -2.02 -14.72 -19.71
N VAL A 434 -1.18 -13.94 -19.03
CA VAL A 434 -0.09 -14.49 -18.20
C VAL A 434 -0.67 -15.27 -17.04
N ASN A 435 -1.68 -14.75 -16.33
CA ASN A 435 -2.27 -15.45 -15.18
C ASN A 435 -2.86 -16.83 -15.51
N GLN A 436 -3.33 -17.03 -16.75
CA GLN A 436 -3.92 -18.28 -17.22
C GLN A 436 -2.88 -19.29 -17.75
N ASP A 437 -1.62 -18.87 -17.91
CA ASP A 437 -0.58 -19.68 -18.55
C ASP A 437 0.47 -20.14 -17.54
N ALA A 438 0.39 -21.41 -17.15
CA ALA A 438 1.30 -22.01 -16.17
C ALA A 438 2.79 -21.90 -16.53
N THR A 439 3.14 -21.66 -17.79
CA THR A 439 4.54 -21.48 -18.24
C THR A 439 5.05 -20.06 -18.03
N ARG A 440 4.16 -19.07 -18.07
CA ARG A 440 4.49 -17.63 -17.95
C ARG A 440 4.14 -17.05 -16.58
N ASN A 441 3.23 -17.67 -15.85
CA ASN A 441 2.68 -17.17 -14.60
C ASN A 441 3.61 -17.36 -13.40
N ARG A 442 4.75 -18.04 -13.55
CA ARG A 442 5.74 -18.27 -12.47
C ARG A 442 5.13 -18.87 -11.19
N GLY A 443 4.06 -19.65 -11.32
CA GLY A 443 3.33 -20.25 -10.21
C GLY A 443 2.27 -19.34 -9.55
N TYR A 444 2.02 -18.14 -10.10
CA TYR A 444 1.09 -17.17 -9.53
C TYR A 444 0.09 -16.66 -10.58
N THR A 445 -1.16 -16.44 -10.19
CA THR A 445 -2.27 -16.11 -11.11
C THR A 445 -2.87 -14.72 -10.88
N ASP A 446 -2.14 -13.86 -10.17
CA ASP A 446 -2.55 -12.51 -9.75
C ASP A 446 -1.54 -11.44 -10.21
N TRP A 447 -0.86 -11.68 -11.33
CA TRP A 447 -0.03 -10.67 -11.98
C TRP A 447 -0.90 -9.58 -12.60
N ARG A 448 -0.46 -8.34 -12.44
CA ARG A 448 -1.09 -7.15 -13.02
C ARG A 448 -0.05 -6.18 -13.52
N LEU A 449 -0.51 -5.18 -14.26
CA LEU A 449 0.30 -4.03 -14.62
C LEU A 449 0.52 -3.14 -13.37
N PRO A 450 1.74 -2.64 -13.11
CA PRO A 450 2.04 -1.77 -11.97
C PRO A 450 1.42 -0.41 -12.17
N ASN A 451 0.97 0.24 -11.09
CA ASN A 451 0.56 1.64 -11.18
C ASN A 451 1.79 2.56 -11.34
N ARG A 452 1.56 3.86 -11.62
CA ARG A 452 2.65 4.81 -11.87
C ARG A 452 3.65 4.90 -10.72
N ALA A 453 3.20 4.81 -9.47
CA ALA A 453 4.07 4.98 -8.29
C ALA A 453 4.93 3.72 -8.09
N GLU A 454 4.31 2.54 -8.23
CA GLU A 454 5.00 1.25 -8.17
C GLU A 454 6.09 1.16 -9.26
N LEU A 455 5.75 1.50 -10.50
CA LEU A 455 6.68 1.45 -11.63
C LEU A 455 7.79 2.52 -11.51
N ALA A 456 7.44 3.74 -11.10
CA ALA A 456 8.41 4.82 -10.88
C ALA A 456 9.43 4.49 -9.78
N SER A 457 9.04 3.69 -8.78
CA SER A 457 9.93 3.26 -7.70
C SER A 457 11.08 2.34 -8.15
N LEU A 458 10.98 1.76 -9.36
CA LEU A 458 12.03 0.96 -9.99
C LEU A 458 13.13 1.81 -10.61
N VAL A 459 12.76 2.98 -11.15
CA VAL A 459 13.68 3.87 -11.87
C VAL A 459 14.32 4.94 -10.98
N ASP A 460 14.01 4.96 -9.68
CA ASP A 460 14.58 5.93 -8.76
C ASP A 460 16.12 5.85 -8.69
N CYS A 461 16.68 4.63 -8.83
CA CYS A 461 18.12 4.44 -8.93
C CYS A 461 18.72 4.76 -10.31
N LEU A 462 17.90 4.84 -11.37
CA LEU A 462 18.33 5.23 -12.72
C LEU A 462 18.43 6.74 -12.89
N ARG A 463 17.69 7.49 -12.07
CA ARG A 463 17.84 8.94 -11.94
C ARG A 463 19.27 9.30 -11.50
N TRP A 464 19.92 8.40 -10.74
CA TRP A 464 21.32 8.50 -10.34
C TRP A 464 22.26 7.92 -11.42
N ARG A 465 23.02 8.77 -12.12
CA ARG A 465 24.02 8.35 -13.14
C ARG A 465 25.46 8.36 -12.58
N PRO A 466 26.16 7.21 -12.49
CA PRO A 466 27.51 7.13 -11.94
C PRO A 466 28.63 7.72 -12.81
N SER A 467 28.43 7.87 -14.12
CA SER A 467 29.51 8.22 -15.06
C SER A 467 30.12 9.62 -14.86
N GLU A 468 29.57 10.43 -13.95
CA GLU A 468 30.01 11.80 -13.70
C GLU A 468 30.26 12.09 -12.20
N ALA A 469 30.19 11.08 -11.33
CA ALA A 469 30.45 11.20 -9.88
C ALA A 469 31.95 11.40 -9.53
N GLY A 470 32.76 11.88 -10.48
CA GLY A 470 34.19 12.10 -10.32
C GLY A 470 34.56 13.37 -9.55
N SER A 471 33.59 14.21 -9.16
CA SER A 471 33.88 15.50 -8.51
C SER A 471 32.94 15.94 -7.38
N VAL A 472 31.84 15.22 -7.10
CA VAL A 472 30.96 15.54 -5.97
C VAL A 472 31.00 14.42 -4.93
N ASN A 473 31.44 14.75 -3.71
CA ASN A 473 31.43 13.86 -2.54
C ASN A 473 29.99 13.68 -2.01
N GLU A 474 29.04 13.33 -2.86
CA GLU A 474 27.65 13.07 -2.48
C GLU A 474 27.39 11.57 -2.44
N ALA A 475 26.90 11.10 -1.30
CA ALA A 475 26.62 9.68 -1.09
C ALA A 475 25.50 9.21 -2.03
N ARG A 476 25.80 8.17 -2.83
CA ARG A 476 24.81 7.42 -3.61
C ARG A 476 23.57 7.08 -2.77
N PRO A 477 22.32 7.21 -3.29
CA PRO A 477 21.14 6.80 -2.55
C PRO A 477 21.29 5.35 -2.07
N ALA A 478 21.02 5.11 -0.79
CA ALA A 478 21.06 3.77 -0.21
C ALA A 478 20.05 2.87 -0.94
N GLY A 479 20.46 1.65 -1.31
CA GLY A 479 19.67 0.70 -2.11
C GLY A 479 19.99 0.68 -3.61
N CYS A 480 20.67 1.70 -4.16
CA CYS A 480 21.12 1.71 -5.57
C CYS A 480 22.44 0.95 -5.80
N THR A 481 22.98 0.33 -4.75
CA THR A 481 24.09 -0.64 -4.78
C THR A 481 23.66 -2.08 -4.95
N GLU A 482 22.35 -2.35 -4.93
CA GLU A 482 21.88 -3.72 -4.93
C GLU A 482 22.01 -4.36 -6.31
N PRO A 483 22.82 -5.44 -6.44
CA PRO A 483 22.98 -6.14 -7.70
C PRO A 483 21.65 -6.66 -8.26
N ASP A 484 20.68 -6.95 -7.39
CA ASP A 484 19.36 -7.46 -7.76
C ASP A 484 18.47 -6.41 -8.44
N LEU A 485 18.51 -5.15 -8.00
CA LEU A 485 17.84 -4.06 -8.72
C LEU A 485 18.50 -3.81 -10.08
N GLN A 486 19.83 -3.82 -10.10
CA GLN A 486 20.58 -3.68 -11.35
C GLN A 486 20.25 -4.82 -12.31
N ARG A 487 19.98 -6.04 -11.83
CA ARG A 487 19.44 -7.13 -12.67
C ARG A 487 18.06 -6.78 -13.21
N LEU A 488 17.11 -6.38 -12.38
CA LEU A 488 15.76 -6.02 -12.84
C LEU A 488 15.77 -4.95 -13.94
N VAL A 489 16.58 -3.93 -13.72
CA VAL A 489 16.66 -2.76 -14.57
C VAL A 489 17.53 -3.07 -15.79
N ALA A 490 18.79 -3.47 -15.62
CA ALA A 490 19.71 -3.65 -16.74
C ALA A 490 19.34 -4.79 -17.70
N LEU A 491 18.63 -5.84 -17.24
CA LEU A 491 18.25 -6.97 -18.09
C LEU A 491 17.19 -6.61 -19.15
N ASP A 492 16.47 -5.50 -18.96
CA ASP A 492 15.37 -5.08 -19.84
C ASP A 492 15.35 -3.58 -20.23
N ALA A 493 16.26 -2.75 -19.69
CA ALA A 493 16.15 -1.27 -19.74
C ALA A 493 16.83 -0.50 -20.89
N PRO A 494 17.61 -1.02 -21.85
CA PRO A 494 18.18 -0.11 -22.85
C PRO A 494 17.07 0.46 -23.75
N ALA A 495 16.70 1.72 -23.48
CA ALA A 495 15.87 2.64 -24.27
C ALA A 495 14.35 2.37 -24.38
N SER A 496 13.69 1.80 -23.38
CA SER A 496 12.23 1.58 -23.45
C SER A 496 11.40 2.30 -22.40
N SER A 497 10.26 2.83 -22.84
CA SER A 497 9.17 3.30 -21.98
C SER A 497 8.23 2.14 -21.66
N TYR A 498 7.68 2.16 -20.45
CA TYR A 498 6.81 1.12 -19.92
C TYR A 498 5.43 1.69 -19.60
N TRP A 499 4.38 0.93 -19.92
CA TRP A 499 3.03 1.23 -19.48
C TRP A 499 2.89 1.02 -17.97
N SER A 500 2.23 1.96 -17.29
CA SER A 500 1.64 1.74 -15.97
C SER A 500 0.12 1.55 -16.10
N SER A 501 -0.52 0.93 -15.11
CA SER A 501 -1.98 0.74 -15.05
C SER A 501 -2.77 2.00 -14.72
N SER A 502 -2.08 3.12 -14.47
CA SER A 502 -2.69 4.40 -14.10
C SER A 502 -3.24 5.10 -15.34
N TRP A 503 -4.52 4.87 -15.62
CA TRP A 503 -5.25 5.53 -16.72
C TRP A 503 -6.11 6.67 -16.19
N LEU A 504 -6.01 7.82 -16.86
CA LEU A 504 -6.85 8.99 -16.64
C LEU A 504 -7.98 9.00 -17.68
N PRO A 505 -9.25 9.09 -17.24
CA PRO A 505 -10.38 9.21 -18.15
C PRO A 505 -10.31 10.53 -18.93
N PRO A 506 -10.82 10.55 -20.18
CA PRO A 506 -10.85 11.76 -20.98
C PRO A 506 -11.64 12.86 -20.26
N THR A 507 -11.20 14.11 -20.41
CA THR A 507 -12.02 15.23 -19.95
C THR A 507 -13.22 15.41 -20.90
N PRO A 508 -14.38 15.89 -20.42
CA PRO A 508 -15.53 16.18 -21.30
C PRO A 508 -15.19 17.12 -22.46
N ALA A 509 -14.17 17.97 -22.29
CA ALA A 509 -13.68 18.89 -23.31
C ALA A 509 -12.75 18.24 -24.36
N GLN A 510 -12.13 17.09 -24.07
CA GLN A 510 -11.10 16.49 -24.93
C GLN A 510 -11.62 15.44 -25.93
N GLY A 511 -12.88 14.98 -25.85
CA GLY A 511 -13.47 14.08 -26.85
C GLY A 511 -12.69 12.79 -27.16
N GLY A 512 -11.76 12.37 -26.29
CA GLY A 512 -10.75 11.34 -26.56
C GLY A 512 -10.90 10.04 -25.77
N THR A 513 -9.89 9.17 -25.83
CA THR A 513 -9.84 7.85 -25.18
C THR A 513 -9.26 7.87 -23.76
N GLY A 514 -8.91 9.05 -23.24
CA GLY A 514 -8.11 9.20 -22.01
C GLY A 514 -6.62 9.05 -22.26
N GLU A 515 -5.83 9.19 -21.20
CA GLU A 515 -4.36 9.16 -21.22
C GLU A 515 -3.86 8.13 -20.20
N ALA A 516 -2.71 7.50 -20.42
CA ALA A 516 -2.12 6.57 -19.45
C ALA A 516 -0.70 6.97 -19.07
N PHE A 517 -0.32 6.73 -17.82
CA PHE A 517 1.03 7.05 -17.36
C PHE A 517 2.06 6.08 -17.90
N THR A 518 3.20 6.63 -18.29
CA THR A 518 4.38 5.89 -18.74
C THR A 518 5.58 6.21 -17.87
N VAL A 519 6.49 5.24 -17.73
CA VAL A 519 7.77 5.41 -17.03
C VAL A 519 8.90 5.03 -17.97
N GLU A 520 9.83 5.95 -18.16
CA GLU A 520 10.99 5.74 -19.02
C GLU A 520 12.18 5.22 -18.23
N PHE A 521 12.66 4.02 -18.57
CA PHE A 521 13.77 3.37 -17.86
C PHE A 521 15.15 3.87 -18.33
N SER A 522 15.22 4.64 -19.41
CA SER A 522 16.48 5.20 -19.93
C SER A 522 17.00 6.36 -19.06
N ASN A 523 16.08 7.11 -18.45
CA ASN A 523 16.35 8.37 -17.77
C ASN A 523 15.53 8.55 -16.49
N GLY A 524 14.48 7.77 -16.23
CA GLY A 524 13.65 7.87 -15.04
C GLY A 524 12.51 8.90 -15.12
N MET A 525 12.21 9.42 -16.31
CA MET A 525 11.07 10.30 -16.57
C MET A 525 9.75 9.56 -16.36
N VAL A 526 8.75 10.31 -15.92
CA VAL A 526 7.37 9.82 -15.76
C VAL A 526 6.47 10.80 -16.48
N GLY A 527 5.66 10.29 -17.41
CA GLY A 527 4.84 11.10 -18.31
C GLY A 527 3.43 10.57 -18.45
N LEU A 528 2.58 11.37 -19.10
CA LEU A 528 1.27 10.95 -19.59
C LEU A 528 1.35 10.79 -21.11
N GLU A 529 0.84 9.67 -21.60
CA GLU A 529 0.76 9.34 -23.01
C GLU A 529 -0.70 9.36 -23.48
N PRO A 530 -1.07 10.28 -24.40
CA PRO A 530 -2.42 10.36 -24.95
C PRO A 530 -2.68 9.34 -26.07
N ASP A 531 -1.67 8.86 -26.79
CA ASP A 531 -1.88 7.82 -27.82
C ASP A 531 -1.82 6.44 -27.18
N LEU A 532 -2.97 5.90 -26.78
CA LEU A 532 -3.05 4.58 -26.15
C LEU A 532 -2.71 3.40 -27.11
N ASN A 533 -2.46 3.66 -28.40
CA ASN A 533 -2.09 2.66 -29.39
C ASN A 533 -0.58 2.55 -29.63
N ILE A 534 0.23 3.49 -29.11
CA ILE A 534 1.69 3.35 -29.12
C ILE A 534 2.09 2.04 -28.43
N GLN A 535 3.08 1.39 -29.03
CA GLN A 535 3.60 0.11 -28.57
C GLN A 535 4.70 0.38 -27.55
N LEU A 536 4.44 0.10 -26.27
CA LEU A 536 5.39 0.24 -25.17
C LEU A 536 5.61 -1.08 -24.44
N ARG A 537 6.68 -1.16 -23.65
CA ARG A 537 7.01 -2.35 -22.87
C ARG A 537 6.04 -2.58 -21.72
N VAL A 538 5.96 -3.84 -21.32
CA VAL A 538 5.09 -4.28 -20.22
C VAL A 538 5.90 -5.05 -19.20
N ARG A 539 5.78 -4.65 -17.93
CA ARG A 539 6.30 -5.37 -16.77
C ARG A 539 5.15 -5.70 -15.83
N LEU A 540 5.23 -6.86 -15.19
CA LEU A 540 4.17 -7.34 -14.30
C LEU A 540 4.61 -7.32 -12.83
N VAL A 541 3.66 -6.98 -11.98
CA VAL A 541 3.80 -6.91 -10.53
C VAL A 541 2.64 -7.63 -9.85
N ARG A 542 2.86 -8.05 -8.60
CA ARG A 542 1.86 -8.59 -7.68
C ARG A 542 2.25 -8.25 -6.24
N SER A 543 1.35 -8.48 -5.28
CA SER A 543 1.72 -8.44 -3.86
C SER A 543 2.48 -9.71 -3.49
N ALA A 544 3.56 -9.59 -2.72
CA ALA A 544 4.26 -10.72 -2.14
C ALA A 544 3.37 -11.35 -1.06
N ARG A 545 3.13 -12.67 -1.13
CA ARG A 545 2.23 -13.38 -0.22
C ARG A 545 2.98 -14.05 0.91
#